data_AF-A0A7S3AZC7-F1
#
_entry.id   AF-A0A7S3AZC7-F1
#
_cell.length_a   1.000
_cell.length_b   1.000
_cell.length_c   1.000
_cell.angle_alpha   90.00
_cell.angle_beta   90.00
_cell.angle_gamma   90.00
#
_symmetry.space_group_name_H-M   'P 1'
#
loop_
_entity.id
_entity.type
_entity.pdbx_description
1 polymer ?
#
loop_
_entity_poly.entity_id
_entity_poly.type
_entity_poly.pdbx_seq_one_letter_code
_entity_poly.pdbx_strand_id
1 'polypeptide(L)'
;LGLFAANVTLSASEIAGGNLNYAFCVRSSEAPEGERSAVFVKQTPGYVKVLGPAAVLSAQRLHVERQAYAEWQAAAPGSDCLPEVLHFDDTRMVMVMEYLGSYTLLHETLFSPEALSAPLPPDATCPLRTMAAALGSFLGGVHAATHSSCIGAERKAELISSFENAELRG
;
A
#
# COMPACT_ATOMS: atom_id res chain seq x y z
N LEU A 1 3.00 -13.40 16.27
CA LEU A 1 2.35 -12.16 15.76
C LEU A 1 1.22 -11.69 16.67
N GLY A 2 0.37 -12.59 17.18
CA GLY A 2 -0.68 -12.18 18.14
C GLY A 2 -1.68 -11.18 17.58
N LEU A 3 -1.86 -11.17 16.24
CA LEU A 3 -2.74 -10.23 15.53
C LEU A 3 -4.23 -10.53 15.73
N PHE A 4 -4.53 -11.75 16.20
CA PHE A 4 -5.87 -12.23 16.48
C PHE A 4 -5.86 -12.93 17.84
N ALA A 5 -7.02 -12.97 18.49
CA ALA A 5 -7.22 -13.73 19.72
C ALA A 5 -6.85 -15.21 19.53
N ALA A 6 -6.42 -15.88 20.61
CA ALA A 6 -6.11 -17.29 20.57
C ALA A 6 -7.38 -18.13 20.31
N ASN A 7 -7.22 -19.28 19.64
CA ASN A 7 -8.29 -20.26 19.37
C ASN A 7 -9.48 -19.77 18.52
N VAL A 8 -9.35 -18.65 17.82
CA VAL A 8 -10.34 -18.21 16.84
C VAL A 8 -10.16 -18.93 15.49
N THR A 9 -11.26 -19.12 14.77
CA THR A 9 -11.20 -19.62 13.40
C THR A 9 -10.84 -18.48 12.46
N LEU A 10 -9.83 -18.70 11.62
CA LEU A 10 -9.43 -17.76 10.59
C LEU A 10 -9.89 -18.25 9.21
N SER A 11 -10.33 -17.31 8.39
CA SER A 11 -10.57 -17.52 6.96
C SER A 11 -9.63 -16.66 6.14
N ALA A 12 -9.22 -17.16 4.97
CA ALA A 12 -8.39 -16.43 4.03
C ALA A 12 -9.07 -16.42 2.66
N SER A 13 -9.24 -15.24 2.07
CA SER A 13 -9.79 -15.06 0.73
C SER A 13 -8.82 -14.27 -0.12
N GLU A 14 -8.49 -14.74 -1.32
CA GLU A 14 -7.68 -13.95 -2.26
C GLU A 14 -8.42 -12.67 -2.67
N ILE A 15 -7.68 -11.56 -2.74
CA ILE A 15 -8.16 -10.29 -3.26
C ILE A 15 -7.74 -10.22 -4.73
N ALA A 16 -8.75 -10.14 -5.61
CA ALA A 16 -8.55 -10.04 -7.05
C ALA A 16 -8.01 -8.66 -7.46
N GLY A 17 -7.42 -8.57 -8.65
CA GLY A 17 -7.01 -7.31 -9.30
C GLY A 17 -5.50 -7.02 -9.34
N GLY A 18 -4.69 -7.70 -8.52
CA GLY A 18 -3.22 -7.54 -8.54
C GLY A 18 -2.53 -8.44 -9.57
N ASN A 19 -1.64 -7.87 -10.40
CA ASN A 19 -0.91 -8.61 -11.44
C ASN A 19 0.39 -9.28 -10.96
N LEU A 20 1.08 -8.68 -9.98
CA LEU A 20 2.44 -9.08 -9.60
C LEU A 20 2.48 -10.04 -8.41
N ASN A 21 1.59 -9.86 -7.44
CA ASN A 21 1.69 -10.47 -6.12
C ASN A 21 0.40 -11.18 -5.73
N TYR A 22 0.50 -12.15 -4.83
CA TYR A 22 -0.68 -12.70 -4.15
C TYR A 22 -1.10 -11.75 -3.05
N ALA A 23 -2.41 -11.57 -2.90
CA ALA A 23 -3.00 -10.68 -1.93
C ALA A 23 -4.16 -11.40 -1.28
N PHE A 24 -4.22 -11.43 0.05
CA PHE A 24 -5.26 -12.12 0.79
C PHE A 24 -5.82 -11.19 1.85
N CYS A 25 -7.13 -11.28 2.05
CA CYS A 25 -7.73 -10.84 3.30
C CYS A 25 -7.79 -12.04 4.24
N VAL A 26 -7.16 -11.93 5.41
CA VAL A 26 -7.28 -12.91 6.49
C VAL A 26 -8.18 -12.32 7.56
N ARG A 27 -9.27 -13.01 7.89
CA ARG A 27 -10.30 -12.55 8.83
C ARG A 27 -10.52 -13.55 9.96
N SER A 28 -10.75 -13.01 11.16
CA SER A 28 -11.29 -13.76 12.30
C SER A 28 -12.81 -13.86 12.20
N SER A 29 -13.38 -15.03 12.53
CA SER A 29 -14.83 -15.21 12.67
C SER A 29 -15.41 -14.58 13.94
N GLU A 30 -14.56 -14.31 14.93
CA GLU A 30 -14.94 -13.95 16.30
C GLU A 30 -14.04 -12.81 16.81
N ALA A 31 -14.08 -11.66 16.14
CA ALA A 31 -13.35 -10.48 16.59
C ALA A 31 -14.16 -9.73 17.66
N PRO A 32 -13.63 -9.54 18.88
CA PRO A 32 -14.25 -8.67 19.88
C PRO A 32 -14.41 -7.24 19.36
N GLU A 33 -15.40 -6.53 19.91
CA GLU A 33 -15.60 -5.12 19.59
C GLU A 33 -14.36 -4.29 19.95
N GLY A 34 -13.86 -3.49 19.02
CA GLY A 34 -12.63 -2.71 19.17
C GLY A 34 -11.33 -3.46 18.88
N GLU A 35 -11.38 -4.77 18.58
CA GLU A 35 -10.22 -5.53 18.13
C GLU A 35 -10.15 -5.67 16.61
N ARG A 36 -8.94 -5.92 16.09
CA ARG A 36 -8.71 -6.08 14.65
C ARG A 36 -9.35 -7.38 14.16
N SER A 37 -10.35 -7.25 13.29
CA SER A 37 -11.05 -8.40 12.70
C SER A 37 -10.42 -8.94 11.43
N ALA A 38 -9.57 -8.15 10.76
CA ALA A 38 -9.00 -8.48 9.47
C ALA A 38 -7.59 -7.89 9.25
N VAL A 39 -6.77 -8.58 8.46
CA VAL A 39 -5.48 -8.09 7.94
C VAL A 39 -5.35 -8.34 6.46
N PHE A 40 -4.59 -7.48 5.78
CA PHE A 40 -4.14 -7.70 4.42
C PHE A 40 -2.81 -8.46 4.46
N VAL A 41 -2.71 -9.54 3.70
CA VAL A 41 -1.48 -10.33 3.57
C VAL A 41 -1.05 -10.32 2.11
N LYS A 42 0.13 -9.75 1.86
CA LYS A 42 0.77 -9.72 0.55
C LYS A 42 1.92 -10.71 0.52
N GLN A 43 1.94 -11.57 -0.48
CA GLN A 43 3.08 -12.44 -0.77
C GLN A 43 3.64 -12.13 -2.15
N THR A 44 4.95 -11.94 -2.20
CA THR A 44 5.68 -11.55 -3.40
C THR A 44 6.46 -12.75 -3.94
N PRO A 45 5.97 -13.42 -5.00
CA PRO A 45 6.70 -14.53 -5.61
C PRO A 45 7.91 -14.01 -6.41
N GLY A 46 8.88 -14.91 -6.67
CA GLY A 46 10.05 -14.66 -7.55
C GLY A 46 9.72 -14.59 -9.05
N TYR A 47 8.48 -14.24 -9.40
CA TYR A 47 7.98 -14.10 -10.77
C TYR A 47 6.77 -13.15 -10.80
N VAL A 48 6.31 -12.80 -11.99
CA VAL A 48 5.06 -12.03 -12.18
C VAL A 48 3.86 -12.98 -12.03
N LYS A 49 3.05 -12.80 -10.98
CA LYS A 49 1.92 -13.72 -10.65
C LYS A 49 1.09 -14.14 -11.87
N VAL A 50 0.62 -13.18 -12.67
CA VAL A 50 -0.29 -13.46 -13.80
C VAL A 50 0.37 -14.15 -14.99
N LEU A 51 1.70 -14.05 -15.12
CA LEU A 51 2.47 -14.68 -16.20
C LEU A 51 3.09 -16.02 -15.78
N GLY A 52 3.11 -16.30 -14.47
CA GLY A 52 3.62 -17.53 -13.90
C GLY A 52 5.16 -17.59 -13.81
N PRO A 53 5.71 -18.74 -13.36
CA PRO A 53 7.12 -18.87 -12.98
C PRO A 53 8.14 -18.60 -14.08
N ALA A 54 7.75 -18.68 -15.36
CA ALA A 54 8.64 -18.38 -16.49
C ALA A 54 8.96 -16.88 -16.61
N ALA A 55 8.08 -16.00 -16.13
CA ALA A 55 8.30 -14.56 -16.09
C ALA A 55 9.00 -14.16 -14.79
N VAL A 56 10.29 -14.52 -14.69
CA VAL A 56 11.14 -14.29 -13.51
C VAL A 56 11.18 -12.80 -13.16
N LEU A 57 10.97 -12.50 -11.88
CA LEU A 57 11.04 -11.15 -11.32
C LEU A 57 11.41 -11.26 -9.84
N SER A 58 12.46 -10.58 -9.40
CA SER A 58 12.98 -10.78 -8.05
C SER A 58 11.93 -10.46 -6.98
N ALA A 59 11.83 -11.32 -5.97
CA ALA A 59 10.97 -11.08 -4.81
C ALA A 59 11.52 -9.96 -3.89
N GLN A 60 12.79 -9.57 -4.08
CA GLN A 60 13.44 -8.46 -3.38
C GLN A 60 12.71 -7.11 -3.58
N ARG A 61 11.87 -6.99 -4.62
CA ARG A 61 10.97 -5.84 -4.80
C ARG A 61 10.09 -5.56 -3.59
N LEU A 62 9.79 -6.58 -2.75
CA LEU A 62 9.03 -6.38 -1.52
C LEU A 62 9.84 -5.68 -0.42
N HIS A 63 11.17 -5.83 -0.38
CA HIS A 63 12.03 -5.03 0.51
C HIS A 63 12.03 -3.57 0.09
N VAL A 64 12.18 -3.32 -1.21
CA VAL A 64 12.12 -1.96 -1.76
C VAL A 64 10.78 -1.31 -1.43
N GLU A 65 9.67 -2.04 -1.56
CA GLU A 65 8.34 -1.57 -1.16
C GLU A 65 8.26 -1.28 0.34
N ARG A 66 8.75 -2.17 1.21
CA ARG A 66 8.77 -1.94 2.66
C ARG A 66 9.56 -0.69 3.02
N GLN A 67 10.73 -0.50 2.40
CA GLN A 67 11.57 0.67 2.60
C GLN A 67 10.87 1.94 2.13
N ALA A 68 10.16 1.88 0.99
CA ALA A 68 9.39 3.02 0.50
C ALA A 68 8.28 3.42 1.48
N TYR A 69 7.56 2.47 2.08
CA TYR A 69 6.60 2.76 3.14
C TYR A 69 7.24 3.48 4.34
N ALA A 70 8.41 3.03 4.79
CA ALA A 70 9.12 3.68 5.89
C ALA A 70 9.54 5.13 5.54
N GLU A 71 10.03 5.35 4.32
CA GLU A 71 10.35 6.69 3.82
C GLU A 71 9.13 7.60 3.75
N TRP A 72 8.01 7.10 3.21
CA TRP A 72 6.79 7.88 3.09
C TRP A 72 6.18 8.21 4.45
N GLN A 73 6.23 7.27 5.40
CA GLN A 73 5.75 7.50 6.76
C GLN A 73 6.60 8.55 7.50
N ALA A 74 7.92 8.57 7.27
CA ALA A 74 8.80 9.60 7.81
C ALA A 74 8.61 10.97 7.13
N ALA A 75 8.31 10.99 5.83
CA ALA A 75 8.11 12.23 5.07
C ALA A 75 6.74 12.89 5.31
N ALA A 76 5.73 12.10 5.67
CA ALA A 76 4.37 12.56 5.95
C ALA A 76 3.91 12.06 7.33
N PRO A 77 4.56 12.48 8.43
CA PRO A 77 4.23 12.01 9.77
C PRO A 77 2.81 12.45 10.16
N GLY A 78 1.99 11.50 10.62
CA GLY A 78 0.58 11.73 10.95
C GLY A 78 -0.36 11.75 9.75
N SER A 79 0.12 11.36 8.56
CA SER A 79 -0.75 11.12 7.41
C SER A 79 -1.43 9.76 7.56
N ASP A 80 -2.75 9.76 7.80
CA ASP A 80 -3.61 8.57 7.75
C ASP A 80 -3.79 8.03 6.30
N CYS A 81 -2.89 8.39 5.38
CA CYS A 81 -2.97 8.02 3.97
C CYS A 81 -2.18 6.75 3.63
N LEU A 82 -1.47 6.16 4.59
CA LEU A 82 -0.74 4.90 4.41
C LEU A 82 -1.31 3.83 5.34
N PRO A 83 -1.52 2.59 4.85
CA PRO A 83 -1.85 1.47 5.73
C PRO A 83 -0.70 1.16 6.70
N GLU A 84 -1.06 0.76 7.91
CA GLU A 84 -0.09 0.27 8.90
C GLU A 84 0.59 -1.03 8.43
N VAL A 85 1.93 -1.11 8.46
CA VAL A 85 2.67 -2.36 8.24
C VAL A 85 2.82 -3.09 9.57
N LEU A 86 2.08 -4.19 9.74
CA LEU A 86 1.99 -4.95 11.00
C LEU A 86 3.11 -5.97 11.15
N HIS A 87 3.54 -6.59 10.05
CA HIS A 87 4.60 -7.58 10.08
C HIS A 87 5.28 -7.74 8.72
N PHE A 88 6.54 -8.15 8.75
CA PHE A 88 7.32 -8.50 7.58
C PHE A 88 8.08 -9.81 7.82
N ASP A 89 7.84 -10.82 6.99
CA ASP A 89 8.55 -12.11 6.97
C ASP A 89 9.50 -12.12 5.76
N ASP A 90 10.78 -11.94 6.07
CA ASP A 90 11.89 -11.88 5.11
C ASP A 90 12.08 -13.19 4.35
N THR A 91 11.95 -14.32 5.05
CA THR A 91 12.19 -15.65 4.48
C THR A 91 11.13 -16.01 3.45
N ARG A 92 9.87 -15.64 3.71
CA ARG A 92 8.73 -15.99 2.85
C ARG A 92 8.33 -14.88 1.89
N MET A 93 8.98 -13.72 1.97
CA MET A 93 8.62 -12.51 1.22
C MET A 93 7.13 -12.17 1.40
N VAL A 94 6.74 -12.07 2.67
CA VAL A 94 5.36 -11.74 3.08
C VAL A 94 5.34 -10.44 3.86
N MET A 95 4.38 -9.58 3.54
CA MET A 95 4.07 -8.37 4.28
C MET A 95 2.62 -8.43 4.77
N VAL A 96 2.42 -8.24 6.07
CA VAL A 96 1.09 -8.16 6.69
C VAL A 96 0.82 -6.70 7.03
N MET A 97 -0.34 -6.22 6.62
CA MET A 97 -0.71 -4.80 6.71
C MET A 97 -2.15 -4.66 7.22
N GLU A 98 -2.50 -3.45 7.62
CA GLU A 98 -3.88 -3.04 7.83
C GLU A 98 -4.76 -3.40 6.62
N TYR A 99 -5.96 -3.91 6.91
CA TYR A 99 -6.94 -4.22 5.88
C TYR A 99 -7.89 -3.05 5.64
N LEU A 100 -7.79 -2.42 4.47
CA LEU A 100 -8.58 -1.25 4.07
C LEU A 100 -9.89 -1.62 3.34
N GLY A 101 -10.51 -2.76 3.67
CA GLY A 101 -11.68 -3.26 2.92
C GLY A 101 -12.97 -2.45 3.05
N SER A 102 -13.03 -1.48 3.96
CA SER A 102 -14.10 -0.49 4.06
C SER A 102 -13.95 0.66 3.06
N TYR A 103 -12.82 0.75 2.34
CA TYR A 103 -12.53 1.77 1.35
C TYR A 103 -12.78 1.26 -0.06
N THR A 104 -13.18 2.17 -0.94
CA THR A 104 -13.31 1.94 -2.40
C THR A 104 -12.05 2.44 -3.09
N LEU A 105 -11.65 1.80 -4.19
CA LEU A 105 -10.51 2.29 -4.97
C LEU A 105 -10.87 3.64 -5.61
N LEU A 106 -9.95 4.61 -5.54
CA LEU A 106 -10.17 5.97 -6.06
C LEU A 106 -10.63 5.94 -7.53
N HIS A 107 -10.02 5.09 -8.36
CA HIS A 107 -10.38 5.01 -9.78
C HIS A 107 -11.83 4.54 -10.00
N GLU A 108 -12.34 3.61 -9.19
CA GLU A 108 -13.74 3.15 -9.29
C GLU A 108 -14.70 4.31 -8.99
N THR A 109 -14.32 5.20 -8.07
CA THR A 109 -15.09 6.41 -7.76
C THR A 109 -14.99 7.45 -8.88
N LEU A 110 -13.79 7.68 -9.43
CA LEU A 110 -13.58 8.68 -10.48
C LEU A 110 -14.18 8.29 -11.83
N PHE A 111 -14.24 6.99 -12.13
CA PHE A 111 -14.78 6.46 -13.37
C PHE A 111 -16.20 5.91 -13.23
N SER A 112 -16.87 6.17 -12.10
CA SER A 112 -18.29 5.81 -11.97
C SER A 112 -19.13 6.63 -12.94
N PRO A 113 -20.23 6.08 -13.48
CA PRO A 113 -21.15 6.81 -14.36
C PRO A 113 -21.65 8.11 -13.72
N GLU A 114 -21.89 8.09 -12.41
CA GLU A 114 -22.32 9.25 -11.63
C GLU A 114 -21.23 10.34 -11.60
N ALA A 115 -19.97 9.99 -11.38
CA ALA A 115 -18.86 10.94 -11.33
C ALA A 115 -18.59 11.58 -12.70
N LEU A 116 -18.72 10.81 -13.78
CA LEU A 116 -18.49 11.28 -15.15
C LEU A 116 -19.63 12.17 -15.69
N SER A 117 -20.83 12.05 -15.12
CA SER A 117 -22.02 12.77 -15.57
C SER A 117 -22.39 13.96 -14.69
N ALA A 118 -21.84 14.05 -13.47
CA ALA A 118 -22.15 15.12 -12.53
C ALA A 118 -21.29 16.37 -12.79
N PRO A 119 -21.89 17.59 -12.78
CA PRO A 119 -21.10 18.81 -12.71
C PRO A 119 -20.31 18.85 -11.40
N LEU A 120 -19.09 19.38 -11.43
CA LEU A 120 -18.26 19.56 -10.23
C LEU A 120 -19.07 20.35 -9.19
N PRO A 121 -19.28 19.81 -7.97
CA PRO A 121 -20.08 20.49 -6.97
C PRO A 121 -19.40 21.81 -6.57
N PRO A 122 -20.17 22.91 -6.44
CA PRO A 122 -19.62 24.24 -6.24
C PRO A 122 -18.99 24.46 -4.84
N ASP A 123 -19.28 23.60 -3.85
CA ASP A 123 -18.93 23.82 -2.44
C ASP A 123 -17.77 22.96 -1.89
N ALA A 124 -17.12 23.51 -0.86
CA ALA A 124 -15.93 22.98 -0.17
C ALA A 124 -16.15 21.67 0.62
N THR A 125 -17.40 21.19 0.75
CA THR A 125 -17.76 19.93 1.40
C THR A 125 -17.68 18.71 0.47
N CYS A 126 -17.25 18.90 -0.78
CA CYS A 126 -17.08 17.82 -1.73
C CYS A 126 -16.00 16.82 -1.27
N PRO A 127 -16.30 15.53 -1.14
CA PRO A 127 -15.32 14.48 -0.83
C PRO A 127 -14.10 14.52 -1.74
N LEU A 128 -14.27 14.86 -3.03
CA LEU A 128 -13.16 14.97 -3.99
C LEU A 128 -12.17 16.09 -3.62
N ARG A 129 -12.62 17.19 -3.01
CA ARG A 129 -11.72 18.27 -2.55
C ARG A 129 -10.88 17.79 -1.38
N THR A 130 -11.48 17.08 -0.42
CA THR A 130 -10.76 16.48 0.70
C THR A 130 -9.75 15.43 0.22
N MET A 131 -10.13 14.60 -0.75
CA MET A 131 -9.23 13.63 -1.37
C MET A 131 -8.06 14.31 -2.10
N ALA A 132 -8.34 15.36 -2.89
CA ALA A 132 -7.31 16.12 -3.60
C ALA A 132 -6.35 16.80 -2.62
N ALA A 133 -6.85 17.37 -1.52
CA ALA A 133 -6.02 17.95 -0.47
C ALA A 133 -5.13 16.90 0.20
N ALA A 134 -5.70 15.75 0.61
CA ALA A 134 -4.94 14.66 1.23
C ALA A 134 -3.85 14.12 0.31
N LEU A 135 -4.19 13.84 -0.95
CA LEU A 135 -3.24 13.38 -1.96
C LEU A 135 -2.15 14.44 -2.23
N GLY A 136 -2.53 15.71 -2.35
CA GLY A 136 -1.60 16.82 -2.57
C GLY A 136 -0.62 17.00 -1.41
N SER A 137 -1.11 16.94 -0.17
CA SER A 137 -0.27 16.98 1.03
C SER A 137 0.70 15.81 1.10
N PHE A 138 0.23 14.58 0.83
CA PHE A 138 1.07 13.40 0.80
C PHE A 138 2.16 13.50 -0.27
N LEU A 139 1.78 13.78 -1.52
CA LEU A 139 2.72 13.91 -2.64
C LEU A 139 3.73 15.03 -2.42
N GLY A 140 3.27 16.19 -1.93
CA GLY A 140 4.12 17.34 -1.64
C GLY A 140 5.14 17.02 -0.53
N GLY A 141 4.70 16.36 0.54
CA GLY A 141 5.56 15.94 1.65
C GLY A 141 6.63 14.94 1.21
N VAL A 142 6.22 13.86 0.54
CA VAL A 142 7.16 12.85 0.00
C VAL A 142 8.14 13.48 -0.99
N HIS A 143 7.66 14.34 -1.91
CA HIS A 143 8.52 15.00 -2.88
C HIS A 143 9.54 15.91 -2.19
N ALA A 144 9.11 16.79 -1.28
CA ALA A 144 10.01 17.68 -0.56
C ALA A 144 11.07 16.91 0.25
N ALA A 145 10.71 15.76 0.82
CA ALA A 145 11.62 14.93 1.62
C ALA A 145 12.62 14.10 0.79
N THR A 146 12.37 13.88 -0.50
CA THR A 146 13.15 12.92 -1.32
C THR A 146 13.72 13.53 -2.60
N HIS A 147 13.27 14.71 -3.01
CA HIS A 147 13.73 15.34 -4.25
C HIS A 147 15.18 15.81 -4.12
N SER A 148 15.98 15.54 -5.16
CA SER A 148 17.43 15.77 -5.13
C SER A 148 17.86 17.23 -4.93
N SER A 149 16.98 18.21 -5.20
CA SER A 149 17.25 19.63 -4.93
C SER A 149 16.91 20.04 -3.49
N CYS A 150 16.22 19.20 -2.74
CA CYS A 150 15.71 19.48 -1.39
C CYS A 150 16.49 18.77 -0.30
N ILE A 151 17.40 17.86 -0.67
CA ILE A 151 18.19 17.03 0.25
C ILE A 151 19.69 17.14 0.00
N GLY A 152 20.49 16.78 1.01
CA GLY A 152 21.96 16.74 0.88
C GLY A 152 22.46 15.64 -0.06
N ALA A 153 23.69 15.80 -0.55
CA ALA A 153 24.30 14.87 -1.52
C ALA A 153 24.43 13.43 -0.99
N GLU A 154 24.72 13.25 0.29
CA GLU A 154 24.80 11.93 0.94
C GLU A 154 23.45 11.22 0.93
N ARG A 155 22.40 11.90 1.43
CA ARG A 155 21.03 11.35 1.43
C ARG A 155 20.53 11.04 0.02
N LYS A 156 20.86 11.91 -0.94
CA LYS A 156 20.58 11.66 -2.36
C LYS A 156 21.23 10.37 -2.85
N ALA A 157 22.52 10.17 -2.58
CA ALA A 157 23.25 8.97 -3.00
C ALA A 157 22.67 7.70 -2.36
N GLU A 158 22.34 7.78 -1.06
CA GLU A 158 21.67 6.70 -0.32
C GLU A 158 20.32 6.34 -0.96
N LEU A 159 19.43 7.31 -1.18
CA LEU A 159 18.11 7.05 -1.79
C LEU A 159 18.24 6.49 -3.21
N ILE A 160 19.19 6.97 -4.02
CA ILE A 160 19.44 6.41 -5.35
C ILE A 160 19.84 4.94 -5.26
N SER A 161 20.76 4.60 -4.36
CA SER A 161 21.25 3.23 -4.19
C SER A 161 20.19 2.30 -3.62
N SER A 162 19.40 2.75 -2.63
CA SER A 162 18.41 1.92 -1.93
C SER A 162 17.17 1.64 -2.78
N PHE A 163 16.82 2.55 -3.70
CA PHE A 163 15.63 2.45 -4.54
C PHE A 163 15.94 2.22 -6.02
N GLU A 164 17.16 1.77 -6.33
CA GLU A 164 17.48 1.27 -7.65
C GLU A 164 16.61 0.03 -7.95
N ASN A 165 15.84 0.09 -9.04
CA ASN A 165 14.84 -0.92 -9.34
C ASN A 165 14.74 -1.16 -10.86
N ALA A 166 15.85 -1.59 -11.45
CA ALA A 166 15.96 -1.77 -12.89
C ALA A 166 14.99 -2.83 -13.44
N GLU A 167 14.72 -3.89 -12.67
CA GLU A 167 13.85 -4.99 -13.10
C GLU A 167 12.39 -4.57 -13.35
N LEU A 168 11.92 -3.49 -12.70
CA LEU A 168 10.57 -2.96 -12.87
C LEU A 168 10.47 -1.85 -13.93
N ARG A 169 11.58 -1.42 -14.55
CA ARG A 169 11.62 -0.33 -15.54
C ARG A 169 11.43 -0.78 -16.99
N GLY A 170 11.01 -2.03 -17.20
CA GLY A 170 10.84 -2.68 -18.51
C GLY A 170 10.13 -1.83 -19.56
#